data_AF-A0A3P8B7E7-F1
#
_entry.id   AF-A0A3P8B7E7-F1
#
_cell.length_a   1.000
_cell.length_b   1.000
_cell.length_c   1.000
_cell.angle_alpha   90.00
_cell.angle_beta   90.00
_cell.angle_gamma   90.00
#
_symmetry.space_group_name_H-M   'P 1'
#
loop_
_entity.id
_entity.type
_entity.pdbx_description
1 polymer ?
#
loop_
_entity_poly.entity_id
_entity_poly.type
_entity_poly.pdbx_seq_one_letter_code
_entity_poly.pdbx_strand_id
1 'polypeptide(L)'
;MFLDGCRWDYDSMELGEQYPKILNEPMPIIWLKPIIREELEALSTKLIRYSCPVYKTSERRGTLSTTGHSTNFVLPILLPTSVNPNHWIKRGAALLCQLDD
;
A
#
# COMPACT_ATOMS: atom_id res chain seq x y z
N MET A 1 -2.87 9.25 4.71
CA MET A 1 -2.04 8.02 4.62
C MET A 1 -0.75 8.39 3.92
N PHE A 2 0.32 7.63 4.18
CA PHE A 2 1.65 7.94 3.70
C PHE A 2 2.29 6.70 3.08
N LEU A 3 2.93 6.86 1.93
CA LEU A 3 3.72 5.82 1.29
C LEU A 3 5.12 5.82 1.89
N ASP A 4 5.59 4.62 2.22
CA ASP A 4 6.93 4.34 2.73
C ASP A 4 7.62 3.35 1.77
N GLY A 5 8.89 3.58 1.47
CA GLY A 5 9.67 2.80 0.48
C GLY A 5 9.24 2.97 -0.99
N CYS A 6 8.29 3.87 -1.27
CA CYS A 6 7.80 4.24 -2.60
C CYS A 6 7.13 5.62 -2.57
N ARG A 7 6.67 6.09 -3.73
CA ARG A 7 5.91 7.34 -3.88
C ARG A 7 4.68 7.15 -4.77
N TRP A 8 3.77 8.13 -4.75
CA TRP A 8 2.67 8.14 -5.72
C TRP A 8 3.06 9.03 -6.89
N ASP A 9 3.07 8.46 -8.10
CA ASP A 9 3.30 9.25 -9.29
C ASP A 9 1.98 9.80 -9.81
N TYR A 10 1.81 11.12 -9.74
CA TYR A 10 0.60 11.81 -10.20
C TYR A 10 0.51 11.89 -11.72
N ASP A 11 1.63 11.78 -12.45
CA ASP A 11 1.63 11.85 -13.92
C ASP A 11 1.17 10.51 -14.51
N SER A 12 1.68 9.40 -13.99
CA SER A 12 1.33 8.04 -14.44
C SER A 12 0.20 7.40 -13.63
N MET A 13 -0.20 7.99 -12.51
CA MET A 13 -1.23 7.49 -11.59
C MET A 13 -0.93 6.07 -11.06
N GLU A 14 0.35 5.81 -10.75
CA GLU A 14 0.86 4.53 -10.24
C GLU A 14 1.99 4.69 -9.23
N LEU A 15 2.47 3.57 -8.68
CA LEU A 15 3.60 3.58 -7.77
C LEU A 15 4.89 3.98 -8.49
N GLY A 16 5.58 4.95 -7.92
CA GLY A 16 6.86 5.44 -8.38
C GLY A 16 7.99 5.20 -7.39
N GLU A 17 9.21 5.39 -7.87
CA GLU A 17 10.41 5.39 -7.03
C GLU A 17 10.45 6.61 -6.12
N GLN A 18 10.79 6.37 -4.86
CA GLN A 18 10.92 7.42 -3.85
C GLN A 18 12.04 8.41 -4.20
N TYR A 19 11.83 9.69 -3.91
CA TYR A 19 12.88 10.70 -4.08
C TYR A 19 13.98 10.58 -3.01
N PRO A 20 15.23 10.90 -3.35
CA PRO A 20 16.31 10.90 -2.36
C PRO A 20 15.97 11.79 -1.16
N LYS A 21 16.13 11.22 0.05
CA LYS A 21 15.90 11.89 1.35
C LYS A 21 14.44 12.23 1.68
N ILE A 22 13.47 11.78 0.89
CA ILE A 22 12.04 11.88 1.23
C ILE A 22 11.61 10.52 1.76
N LEU A 23 11.54 10.34 3.08
CA LEU A 23 11.28 9.03 3.69
C LEU A 23 9.82 8.58 3.52
N ASN A 24 8.89 9.53 3.50
CA ASN A 24 7.48 9.26 3.37
C ASN A 24 6.83 10.30 2.46
N GLU A 25 5.85 9.90 1.67
CA GLU A 25 5.10 10.79 0.80
C GLU A 25 3.58 10.65 1.07
N PRO A 26 2.80 11.74 1.08
CA PRO A 26 1.35 11.63 1.22
C PRO A 26 0.72 10.90 0.03
N MET A 27 -0.07 9.86 0.32
CA MET A 27 -0.91 9.20 -0.67
C MET A 27 -2.14 10.09 -0.98
N PRO A 28 -2.60 10.18 -2.24
CA PRO A 28 -3.88 10.81 -2.54
C PRO A 28 -5.04 10.16 -1.79
N ILE A 29 -6.18 10.84 -1.77
CA ILE A 29 -7.40 10.35 -1.11
C ILE A 29 -7.82 9.02 -1.76
N ILE A 30 -7.92 7.98 -0.94
CA ILE A 30 -8.41 6.67 -1.37
C ILE A 30 -9.89 6.55 -1.02
N TRP A 31 -10.72 6.25 -2.02
CA TRP A 31 -12.13 5.92 -1.83
C TRP A 31 -12.32 4.41 -1.75
N LEU A 32 -12.73 3.91 -0.58
CA LEU A 32 -13.09 2.51 -0.40
C LEU A 32 -14.56 2.32 -0.77
N LYS A 33 -14.81 1.74 -1.94
CA LYS A 33 -16.14 1.40 -2.43
C LYS A 33 -16.38 -0.11 -2.30
N PRO A 34 -17.39 -0.54 -1.51
CA PRO A 34 -17.79 -1.95 -1.48
C PRO A 34 -18.28 -2.41 -2.87
N ILE A 35 -17.80 -3.56 -3.31
CA ILE A 35 -18.20 -4.21 -4.56
C ILE A 35 -18.27 -5.72 -4.34
N ILE A 36 -18.93 -6.44 -5.25
CA ILE A 36 -19.01 -7.90 -5.20
C ILE A 36 -17.67 -8.49 -5.70
N ARG A 37 -17.27 -9.64 -5.16
CA ARG A 37 -15.93 -10.21 -5.38
C ARG A 37 -15.66 -10.53 -6.86
N GLU A 38 -16.64 -11.04 -7.58
CA GLU A 38 -16.52 -11.39 -8.99
C GLU A 38 -16.22 -10.16 -9.86
N GLU A 39 -16.80 -9.00 -9.50
CA GLU A 39 -16.51 -7.73 -10.16
C GLU A 39 -15.06 -7.28 -9.92
N LEU A 40 -14.54 -7.49 -8.69
CA LEU A 40 -13.14 -7.19 -8.36
C LEU A 40 -12.17 -8.08 -9.15
N GLU A 41 -12.46 -9.37 -9.28
CA GLU A 41 -11.64 -10.33 -10.01
C GLU A 41 -11.56 -9.97 -11.50
N ALA A 42 -12.69 -9.58 -12.11
CA ALA A 42 -12.74 -9.11 -13.49
C ALA A 42 -11.93 -7.82 -13.73
N LEU A 43 -11.88 -6.91 -12.74
CA LEU A 43 -11.06 -5.69 -12.80
C LEU A 43 -9.57 -5.99 -12.63
N SER A 44 -9.22 -7.06 -11.91
CA SER A 44 -7.84 -7.43 -11.58
C SER A 44 -7.12 -8.10 -12.75
N THR A 45 -7.83 -8.70 -13.71
CA THR A 45 -7.21 -9.38 -14.87
C THR A 45 -6.52 -8.42 -15.86
N LYS A 46 -6.84 -7.12 -15.83
CA LYS A 46 -6.40 -6.15 -16.84
C LYS A 46 -5.16 -5.35 -16.43
N LEU A 47 -4.79 -5.33 -15.16
CA LEU A 47 -3.78 -4.41 -14.62
C LEU A 47 -2.83 -5.15 -13.68
N ILE A 48 -1.54 -4.88 -13.81
CA ILE A 48 -0.54 -5.31 -12.83
C ILE A 48 -0.72 -4.43 -11.59
N ARG A 49 -0.94 -5.06 -10.44
CA ARG A 49 -1.15 -4.37 -9.17
C ARG A 49 -0.24 -4.95 -8.10
N TYR A 50 0.29 -4.07 -7.27
CA TYR A 50 0.98 -4.44 -6.05
C TYR A 50 -0.02 -4.51 -4.89
N SER A 51 -0.04 -5.64 -4.20
CA SER A 51 -0.79 -5.80 -2.94
C SER A 51 -0.02 -5.10 -1.81
N CYS A 52 -0.15 -3.77 -1.74
CA CYS A 52 0.54 -2.93 -0.78
C CYS A 52 -0.05 -3.14 0.63
N PRO A 53 0.75 -3.59 1.61
CA PRO A 53 0.26 -3.73 2.98
C PRO A 53 0.02 -2.34 3.59
N VAL A 54 -1.08 -2.19 4.32
CA VAL A 54 -1.39 -0.98 5.10
C VAL A 54 -1.17 -1.27 6.58
N TYR A 55 -0.39 -0.43 7.25
CA TYR A 55 -0.13 -0.48 8.69
C TYR A 55 -0.60 0.79 9.38
N LYS A 56 -0.87 0.69 10.69
CA LYS A 56 -1.20 1.86 11.50
C LYS A 56 0.03 2.76 11.68
N THR A 57 1.17 2.19 12.08
CA THR A 57 2.45 2.88 12.36
C THR A 57 3.62 2.35 11.53
N SER A 58 4.68 3.14 11.41
CA SER A 58 5.93 2.81 10.70
C SER A 58 6.77 1.73 11.37
N GLU A 59 6.61 1.48 12.67
CA GLU A 59 7.30 0.35 13.34
C GLU A 59 6.93 -1.00 12.69
N ARG A 60 5.76 -1.08 12.04
CA ARG A 60 5.19 -2.29 11.40
C ARG A 60 5.17 -3.52 12.30
N ARG A 61 5.30 -3.28 13.59
CA ARG A 61 5.30 -4.24 14.66
C ARG A 61 3.96 -4.14 15.38
N GLY A 62 3.36 -5.28 15.66
CA GLY A 62 2.13 -5.37 16.42
C GLY A 62 2.14 -6.66 17.23
N THR A 63 1.40 -6.69 18.32
CA THR A 63 1.05 -7.93 18.99
C THR A 63 -0.02 -8.66 18.17
N LEU A 64 -0.01 -9.98 18.19
CA LEU A 64 -1.17 -10.73 17.72
C LEU A 64 -2.30 -10.53 18.74
N SER A 65 -3.48 -10.12 18.25
CA SER A 65 -4.69 -10.15 19.05
C SER A 65 -5.08 -11.60 19.37
N THR A 66 -6.03 -11.78 20.29
CA THR A 66 -6.61 -13.10 20.61
C THR A 66 -7.23 -13.81 19.40
N THR A 67 -7.54 -13.06 18.33
CA THR A 67 -8.05 -13.59 17.06
C THR A 67 -6.97 -13.88 16.00
N GLY A 68 -5.68 -13.69 16.33
CA GLY A 68 -4.57 -13.90 15.40
C GLY A 68 -4.34 -12.74 14.42
N HIS A 69 -5.13 -11.67 14.48
CA HIS A 69 -4.88 -10.46 13.68
C HIS A 69 -3.84 -9.58 14.36
N SER A 70 -2.87 -9.08 13.59
CA SER A 70 -1.90 -8.09 14.07
C SER A 70 -2.61 -6.81 14.48
N THR A 71 -2.23 -6.24 15.62
CA THR A 71 -2.76 -4.95 16.08
C THR A 71 -2.34 -3.77 15.18
N ASN A 72 -1.33 -3.95 14.33
CA ASN A 72 -0.79 -2.92 13.46
C ASN A 72 -1.17 -3.09 11.98
N PHE A 73 -1.37 -4.32 11.50
CA PHE A 73 -1.82 -4.54 10.12
C PHE A 73 -3.30 -4.17 9.97
N VAL A 74 -3.64 -3.44 8.90
CA VAL A 74 -5.00 -3.00 8.62
C VAL A 74 -5.61 -3.87 7.52
N LEU A 75 -5.10 -3.75 6.29
CA LEU A 75 -5.54 -4.50 5.11
C LEU A 75 -4.54 -4.28 3.96
N PRO A 76 -4.55 -5.12 2.91
CA PRO A 76 -3.82 -4.82 1.68
C PRO A 76 -4.64 -3.92 0.73
N ILE A 77 -4.00 -2.96 0.08
CA ILE A 77 -4.58 -2.15 -1.01
C ILE A 77 -3.87 -2.49 -2.32
N LEU A 78 -4.66 -2.73 -3.37
CA LEU A 78 -4.15 -3.05 -4.71
C LEU A 78 -3.78 -1.77 -5.48
N LEU A 79 -2.52 -1.37 -5.38
CA LEU A 79 -1.99 -0.17 -6.04
C LEU A 79 -1.48 -0.49 -7.45
N PRO A 80 -1.79 0.34 -8.46
CA PRO A 80 -1.30 0.14 -9.82
C PRO A 80 0.23 0.30 -9.89
N THR A 81 0.85 -0.46 -10.80
CA THR A 81 2.30 -0.43 -11.05
C THR A 81 2.62 -0.99 -12.43
N SER A 82 3.58 -0.39 -13.13
CA SER A 82 4.13 -0.88 -14.38
C SER A 82 5.23 -1.93 -14.19
N VAL A 83 5.89 -1.95 -13.02
CA VAL A 83 6.92 -2.94 -12.68
C VAL A 83 6.34 -4.17 -11.98
N ASN A 84 7.11 -5.26 -11.96
CA ASN A 84 6.72 -6.49 -11.27
C ASN A 84 6.51 -6.22 -9.77
N PRO A 85 5.40 -6.67 -9.14
CA PRO A 85 5.12 -6.45 -7.73
C PRO A 85 6.24 -6.88 -6.77
N ASN A 86 7.06 -7.87 -7.14
CA ASN A 86 8.23 -8.29 -6.36
C ASN A 86 9.26 -7.17 -6.14
N HIS A 87 9.30 -6.17 -7.04
CA HIS A 87 10.10 -4.97 -6.87
C HIS A 87 9.75 -4.23 -5.58
N TRP A 88 8.46 -3.99 -5.36
CA TRP A 88 7.95 -3.28 -4.19
C TRP A 88 8.02 -4.12 -2.91
N ILE A 89 7.83 -5.44 -3.03
CA ILE A 89 8.05 -6.38 -1.92
C ILE A 89 9.49 -6.29 -1.42
N LYS A 90 10.48 -6.37 -2.32
CA LYS A 90 11.91 -6.31 -1.95
C LYS A 90 12.31 -4.97 -1.34
N ARG A 91 11.64 -3.88 -1.71
CA ARG A 91 11.84 -2.54 -1.14
C ARG A 91 11.14 -2.33 0.20
N GLY A 92 10.32 -3.29 0.64
CA GLY A 92 9.52 -3.13 1.83
C GLY A 92 8.52 -1.97 1.69
N ALA A 93 8.00 -1.73 0.48
CA ALA A 93 7.03 -0.67 0.26
C ALA A 93 5.75 -0.92 1.09
N ALA A 94 5.18 0.13 1.70
CA ALA A 94 3.92 0.02 2.42
C ALA A 94 3.16 1.35 2.46
N LEU A 95 1.92 1.26 2.91
CA LEU A 95 1.09 2.40 3.29
C LEU A 95 1.00 2.48 4.82
N LEU A 96 1.11 3.69 5.35
CA LEU A 96 1.01 4.00 6.76
C LEU A 96 -0.18 4.93 7.02
N CYS A 97 -0.96 4.64 8.06
CA CYS A 97 -2.04 5.54 8.48
C CYS A 97 -1.50 6.82 9.13
N GLN A 98 -0.42 6.70 9.92
CA GLN A 98 0.26 7.82 10.57
C GLN A 98 1.78 7.64 10.49
N LEU A 99 2.50 8.76 10.54
CA LEU A 99 3.96 8.80 10.67
C LEU A 99 4.35 8.79 12.16
N ASP A 100 5.62 8.48 12.45
CA ASP A 100 6.17 8.69 13.79
C ASP A 100 6.42 10.20 13.99
N ASP A 101 6.02 10.73 15.15
CA ASP A 101 6.27 12.12 15.57
C ASP A 101 7.75 12.37 15.92
#